data_AF-A0A8H6LZK4-F1
#
_entry.id   AF-A0A8H6LZK4-F1
#
_cell.length_a   1.000
_cell.length_b   1.000
_cell.length_c   1.000
_cell.angle_alpha   90.00
_cell.angle_beta   90.00
_cell.angle_gamma   90.00
#
_symmetry.space_group_name_H-M   'P 1'
#
loop_
_entity.id
_entity.type
_entity.pdbx_description
1 polymer ?
#
loop_
_entity_poly.entity_id
_entity_poly.type
_entity_poly.pdbx_seq_one_letter_code
_entity_poly.pdbx_strand_id
1 'polypeptide(L)'
;RLNLLHGRKEEDGSGNEVVEVRKLRHYLRVYNPGHRKALARVMLSDHRLVTRVRRYTGTEAEQVCRFCGGAVESVEHVWLECEGCVELVEKREEYVRQ
;
A
#
# COMPACT_ATOMS: atom_id res chain seq x y z
N ARG A 1 11.45 3.36 3.11
CA ARG A 1 11.52 2.22 2.17
C ARG A 1 10.22 2.28 1.37
N LEU A 2 10.26 2.26 0.04
CA LEU A 2 9.05 2.29 -0.81
C LEU A 2 8.44 0.89 -0.77
N ASN A 3 7.64 0.59 0.25
CA ASN A 3 7.33 -0.80 0.62
C ASN A 3 6.64 -1.57 -0.51
N LEU A 4 5.83 -0.91 -1.34
CA LEU A 4 5.10 -1.52 -2.46
C LEU A 4 5.87 -1.56 -3.79
N LEU A 5 6.98 -0.83 -3.90
CA LEU A 5 7.78 -0.74 -5.13
C LEU A 5 9.09 -1.51 -5.03
N HIS A 6 9.58 -1.76 -3.82
CA HIS A 6 10.86 -2.41 -3.61
C HIS A 6 10.77 -3.91 -3.94
N GLY A 7 11.54 -4.36 -4.93
CA GLY A 7 11.58 -5.77 -5.32
C GLY A 7 10.31 -6.27 -6.03
N ARG A 8 9.40 -5.37 -6.40
CA ARG A 8 8.21 -5.72 -7.17
C ARG A 8 8.63 -6.35 -8.51
N LYS A 9 8.22 -7.60 -8.72
CA LYS A 9 8.35 -8.30 -9.99
C LYS A 9 7.17 -7.95 -10.89
N GLU A 10 7.43 -7.86 -12.18
CA GLU A 10 6.42 -7.70 -13.21
C GLU A 10 6.72 -8.68 -14.35
N GLU A 11 5.69 -9.14 -15.04
CA GLU A 11 5.88 -9.95 -16.25
C GLU A 11 6.51 -9.07 -17.35
N ASP A 12 7.59 -9.58 -17.96
CA ASP A 12 8.14 -9.04 -19.20
C ASP A 12 7.27 -9.45 -20.40
N GLY A 13 7.60 -8.92 -21.58
CA GLY A 13 6.90 -9.27 -22.83
C GLY A 13 7.04 -10.74 -23.26
N SER A 14 7.84 -11.54 -22.55
CA SER A 14 8.06 -12.98 -22.77
C SER A 14 7.43 -13.84 -21.67
N GLY A 15 6.74 -13.24 -20.69
CA GLY A 15 6.10 -13.93 -19.58
C GLY A 15 7.01 -14.26 -18.38
N ASN A 16 8.24 -13.76 -18.34
CA ASN A 16 9.13 -13.96 -17.19
C ASN A 16 8.87 -12.91 -16.10
N GLU A 17 8.93 -13.31 -14.84
CA GLU A 17 8.87 -12.37 -13.71
C GLU A 17 10.22 -11.66 -13.49
N VAL A 18 10.29 -10.37 -13.78
CA VAL A 18 11.52 -9.57 -13.66
C VAL A 18 11.31 -8.33 -12.80
N VAL A 19 12.37 -7.87 -12.13
CA VAL A 19 12.37 -6.58 -11.43
C VAL A 19 12.79 -5.49 -12.41
N GLU A 20 11.82 -4.86 -13.08
CA GLU A 20 12.12 -3.71 -13.93
C GLU A 20 12.14 -2.41 -13.13
N VAL A 21 13.26 -1.69 -13.16
CA VAL A 21 13.41 -0.40 -12.48
C VAL A 21 12.81 0.75 -13.32
N ARG A 22 12.90 0.66 -14.65
CA ARG A 22 12.51 1.74 -15.60
C ARG A 22 11.30 1.34 -16.45
N LYS A 23 10.11 1.38 -15.84
CA LYS A 23 8.83 1.17 -16.53
C LYS A 23 7.80 2.20 -16.10
N LEU A 24 6.93 2.60 -17.04
CA LEU A 24 5.75 3.38 -16.69
C LEU A 24 4.82 2.52 -15.84
N ARG A 25 4.73 2.83 -14.55
CA ARG A 25 3.97 2.03 -13.59
C ARG A 25 2.46 2.17 -13.81
N HIS A 26 1.73 1.09 -13.59
CA HIS A 26 0.26 1.06 -13.76
C HIS A 26 -0.47 2.14 -12.96
N TYR A 27 -0.01 2.46 -11.75
CA TYR A 27 -0.62 3.51 -10.92
C TYR A 27 -0.55 4.92 -11.54
N LEU A 28 0.37 5.14 -12.50
CA LEU A 28 0.47 6.39 -13.24
C LEU A 28 -0.51 6.47 -14.42
N ARG A 29 -1.13 5.36 -14.82
CA ARG A 29 -2.14 5.30 -15.89
C ARG A 29 -3.55 5.61 -15.41
N VAL A 30 -3.75 5.76 -14.09
CA VAL A 30 -5.05 6.15 -13.52
C VAL A 30 -5.46 7.51 -14.08
N TYR A 31 -6.62 7.57 -14.72
CA TYR A 31 -7.09 8.75 -15.46
C TYR A 31 -7.34 9.94 -14.51
N ASN A 32 -8.12 9.71 -13.45
CA ASN A 32 -8.44 10.72 -12.44
C ASN A 32 -7.15 11.21 -11.74
N PRO A 33 -6.80 12.51 -11.84
CA PRO A 33 -5.58 13.05 -11.24
C PRO A 33 -5.51 12.91 -9.72
N GLY A 34 -6.65 13.01 -9.04
CA GLY A 34 -6.76 12.83 -7.59
C GLY A 34 -6.44 11.39 -7.18
N HIS A 35 -7.04 10.40 -7.86
CA HIS A 35 -6.80 8.99 -7.60
C HIS A 35 -5.35 8.60 -7.91
N ARG A 36 -4.81 9.09 -9.04
CA ARG A 36 -3.40 8.89 -9.41
C ARG A 36 -2.46 9.41 -8.34
N LYS A 37 -2.71 10.61 -7.80
CA LYS A 37 -1.91 11.21 -6.73
C LYS A 37 -2.03 10.42 -5.42
N ALA A 38 -3.23 9.98 -5.06
CA ALA A 38 -3.45 9.16 -3.87
C ALA A 38 -2.71 7.82 -3.98
N LEU A 39 -2.84 7.12 -5.11
CA LEU A 39 -2.20 5.84 -5.34
C LEU A 39 -0.67 5.96 -5.39
N ALA A 40 -0.14 7.04 -5.98
CA ALA A 40 1.29 7.33 -5.94
C ALA A 40 1.81 7.51 -4.51
N ARG A 41 1.06 8.18 -3.62
CA ARG A 41 1.42 8.33 -2.20
C ARG A 41 1.46 6.99 -1.48
N VAL A 42 0.50 6.10 -1.75
CA VAL A 42 0.48 4.75 -1.17
C VAL A 42 1.70 3.95 -1.66
N MET A 43 1.93 3.91 -2.98
CA MET A 43 3.06 3.21 -3.60
C MET A 43 4.42 3.70 -3.10
N LEU A 44 4.56 5.02 -2.93
CA LEU A 44 5.80 5.63 -2.46
C LEU A 44 5.92 5.66 -0.94
N SER A 45 4.94 5.12 -0.22
CA SER A 45 4.89 5.15 1.24
C SER A 45 4.96 6.60 1.81
N ASP A 46 4.49 7.57 1.02
CA ASP A 46 4.39 9.00 1.35
C ASP A 46 3.01 9.31 1.96
N HIS A 47 2.70 8.61 3.06
CA HIS A 47 1.46 8.81 3.80
C HIS A 47 1.67 8.62 5.31
N ARG A 48 0.83 9.30 6.11
CA ARG A 48 0.95 9.37 7.58
C ARG A 48 0.82 8.01 8.27
N LEU A 49 0.19 7.03 7.62
CA LEU A 49 0.02 5.68 8.18
C LEU A 49 1.33 4.86 8.15
N VAL A 50 2.20 5.05 7.15
CA VAL A 50 3.53 4.41 7.08
C VAL A 50 4.49 4.94 8.16
N THR A 51 4.34 6.21 8.54
CA THR A 51 5.37 6.93 9.30
C THR A 51 5.54 6.42 10.74
N ARG A 52 4.61 5.61 11.25
CA ARG A 52 4.64 5.07 12.63
C ARG A 52 5.22 3.66 12.76
N VAL A 53 5.44 2.93 11.68
CA VAL A 53 5.96 1.54 11.71
C VAL A 53 7.44 1.48 12.18
N ARG A 54 8.11 2.62 12.41
CA ARG A 54 9.58 2.66 12.63
C ARG A 54 10.06 3.37 13.89
N ARG A 55 9.17 3.80 14.78
CA ARG A 55 9.60 4.59 15.95
C ARG A 55 8.98 3.99 17.20
N TYR A 56 9.86 3.43 18.02
CA TYR A 56 9.64 2.83 19.35
C TYR A 56 9.32 1.31 19.36
N THR A 57 10.31 0.53 19.83
CA THR A 57 10.19 -0.54 20.85
C THR A 57 10.14 -2.04 20.54
N GLY A 58 10.32 -2.58 19.33
CA GLY A 58 10.34 -4.05 19.25
C GLY A 58 10.86 -4.64 17.95
N THR A 59 11.46 -5.80 18.06
CA THR A 59 11.81 -6.71 16.95
C THR A 59 10.67 -6.80 15.93
N GLU A 60 10.99 -6.89 14.64
CA GLU A 60 10.04 -6.96 13.51
C GLU A 60 8.88 -7.97 13.69
N ALA A 61 9.05 -8.95 14.59
CA ALA A 61 8.09 -10.02 14.90
C ALA A 61 6.80 -9.59 15.64
N GLU A 62 6.72 -8.38 16.20
CA GLU A 62 5.59 -7.98 17.06
C GLU A 62 4.70 -6.86 16.50
N GLN A 63 4.88 -6.47 15.23
CA GLN A 63 4.11 -5.36 14.65
C GLN A 63 2.70 -5.82 14.25
N VAL A 64 1.83 -6.00 15.25
CA VAL A 64 0.39 -6.16 15.03
C VAL A 64 -0.23 -4.84 14.56
N CYS A 65 -1.22 -4.96 13.68
CA CYS A 65 -1.97 -3.86 13.11
C CYS A 65 -2.58 -2.99 14.20
N ARG A 66 -2.31 -1.68 14.16
CA ARG A 66 -2.85 -0.71 15.13
C ARG A 66 -4.38 -0.60 15.17
N PHE A 67 -5.04 -1.11 14.13
CA PHE A 67 -6.50 -1.02 14.01
C PHE A 67 -7.17 -2.31 14.47
N CYS A 68 -6.77 -3.47 13.93
CA CYS A 68 -7.42 -4.74 14.26
C CYS A 68 -6.69 -5.55 15.34
N GLY A 69 -5.41 -5.29 15.60
CA GLY A 69 -4.58 -6.05 16.55
C GLY A 69 -4.33 -7.53 16.17
N GLY A 70 -4.90 -8.03 15.08
CA GLY A 70 -4.92 -9.46 14.75
C GLY A 70 -4.05 -9.90 13.58
N ALA A 71 -3.46 -8.96 12.84
CA ALA A 71 -2.60 -9.24 11.68
C ALA A 71 -1.33 -8.39 11.72
N VAL A 72 -0.29 -8.77 10.98
CA VAL A 72 0.93 -7.96 10.83
C VAL A 72 0.58 -6.64 10.14
N GLU A 73 1.10 -5.53 10.67
CA GLU A 73 0.87 -4.20 10.11
C GLU A 73 1.67 -4.01 8.81
N SER A 74 0.99 -4.16 7.67
CA SER A 74 1.50 -3.79 6.35
C SER A 74 0.67 -2.65 5.75
N VAL A 75 1.20 -2.01 4.70
CA VAL A 75 0.49 -0.93 3.98
C VAL A 75 -0.73 -1.51 3.29
N GLU A 76 -0.57 -2.69 2.70
CA GLU A 76 -1.57 -3.52 2.05
C GLU A 76 -2.69 -3.84 3.04
N HIS A 77 -2.34 -4.37 4.21
CA HIS A 77 -3.30 -4.68 5.25
C HIS A 77 -4.09 -3.43 5.66
N VAL A 78 -3.41 -2.37 6.11
CA VAL A 78 -4.06 -1.16 6.63
C VAL A 78 -5.00 -0.51 5.60
N TRP A 79 -4.56 -0.37 4.35
CA TRP A 79 -5.33 0.37 3.34
C TRP A 79 -6.38 -0.48 2.65
N LEU A 80 -6.10 -1.75 2.35
CA LEU A 80 -6.92 -2.55 1.44
C LEU A 80 -7.76 -3.61 2.15
N GLU A 81 -7.31 -4.11 3.29
CA GLU A 81 -7.91 -5.31 3.93
C GLU A 81 -8.46 -5.05 5.33
N CYS A 82 -7.88 -4.10 6.07
CA CYS A 82 -8.13 -3.98 7.50
C CYS A 82 -9.53 -3.42 7.79
N GLU A 83 -10.34 -4.18 8.50
CA GLU A 83 -11.68 -3.79 8.94
C GLU A 83 -11.71 -3.16 10.35
N GLY A 84 -10.56 -3.08 11.02
CA GLY A 84 -10.46 -2.53 12.38
C GLY A 84 -10.68 -1.01 12.48
N CYS A 85 -10.87 -0.32 11.35
CA CYS A 85 -11.15 1.11 11.30
C CYS A 85 -12.39 1.37 10.43
N VAL A 86 -13.51 1.67 11.08
CA VAL A 86 -14.80 1.89 10.43
C VAL A 86 -14.72 2.99 9.37
N GLU A 87 -14.05 4.13 9.67
CA GLU A 87 -13.88 5.22 8.71
C GLU A 87 -13.17 4.78 7.42
N LEU A 88 -12.16 3.91 7.52
CA LEU A 88 -11.44 3.38 6.34
C LEU A 88 -12.32 2.40 5.56
N VAL A 89 -13.11 1.57 6.25
CA VAL A 89 -14.07 0.65 5.62
C VAL A 89 -15.09 1.45 4.81
N GLU A 90 -15.72 2.46 5.43
CA GLU A 90 -16.71 3.32 4.77
C GLU A 90 -16.13 4.00 3.53
N LYS A 91 -14.89 4.52 3.63
CA LYS A 91 -14.22 5.17 2.49
C LYS A 91 -13.91 4.20 1.35
N ARG A 92 -13.57 2.94 1.65
CA ARG A 92 -13.39 1.90 0.61
C ARG A 92 -14.70 1.56 -0.06
N GLU A 93 -15.77 1.38 0.71
CA GLU A 93 -17.09 1.11 0.16
C GLU A 93 -17.60 2.26 -0.71
N GLU A 94 -17.40 3.50 -0.27
CA GLU A 94 -17.73 4.70 -1.05
C GLU A 94 -16.99 4.71 -2.38
N TYR A 95 -15.69 4.38 -2.37
CA TYR A 95 -14.87 4.30 -3.58
C TYR A 95 -15.33 3.20 -4.54
N VAL A 96 -15.72 2.02 -4.05
CA VAL A 96 -16.20 0.91 -4.90
C VAL A 96 -17.53 1.24 -5.59
N ARG A 97 -18.33 2.15 -5.02
CA ARG A 97 -19.63 2.57 -5.59
C ARG A 97 -19.51 3.69 -6.64
N GLN A 98 -18.34 4.30 -6.82
CA GLN A 98 -18.06 5.38 -7.78
C GLN A 98 -17.49 4.85 -9.10
#